data_AF-A0A1G3Q8A6-F1
#
_entry.id   AF-A0A1G3Q8A6-F1
#
_cell.length_a   1.000
_cell.length_b   1.000
_cell.length_c   1.000
_cell.angle_alpha   90.00
_cell.angle_beta   90.00
_cell.angle_gamma   90.00
#
_symmetry.space_group_name_H-M   'P 1'
#
loop_
_entity.id
_entity.type
_entity.pdbx_description
1 polymer ?
#
loop_
_entity_poly.entity_id
_entity_poly.type
_entity_poly.pdbx_seq_one_letter_code
_entity_poly.pdbx_strand_id
1 'polypeptide(L)'
;MDVDQYYKILNINHAATDQEIAAAYKKLAFKYHPDKNPTRAAWATEAMTKLNLAYAAIMSYRFKDESTAATVDVRQKKAKQKKGESTHSTVNAIDPEILTKKFINLRESVKDALYRYFQYSLYSLPNREKVANQAIFNKTVFTLRRVYHAILNMKNQTDDQELLEHFSVFSSMLFSFYRASECLNIIDSYANQYDVEAYRVYREGDEQLHQAHREIFYDRHNRGYFKKDTAISLIIQAEKILRANLQIFPDSTWAVETGIKLEYAQSLREYLELFFTEDSP
;
A
#
# COMPACT_ATOMS: atom_id res chain seq x y z
N MET A 1 -8.52 0.49 -18.25
CA MET A 1 -8.25 1.91 -18.53
C MET A 1 -6.76 2.15 -18.36
N ASP A 2 -6.17 2.97 -19.21
CA ASP A 2 -4.76 3.33 -19.19
C ASP A 2 -4.47 4.41 -18.13
N VAL A 3 -3.25 4.46 -17.61
CA VAL A 3 -2.80 5.41 -16.58
C VAL A 3 -3.01 6.85 -17.03
N ASP A 4 -2.75 7.15 -18.31
CA ASP A 4 -2.97 8.46 -18.92
C ASP A 4 -4.43 8.94 -18.80
N GLN A 5 -5.38 8.01 -18.87
CA GLN A 5 -6.80 8.35 -18.73
C GLN A 5 -7.14 8.73 -17.28
N TYR A 6 -6.48 8.13 -16.30
CA TYR A 6 -6.69 8.45 -14.89
C TYR A 6 -6.17 9.84 -14.52
N TYR A 7 -5.03 10.26 -15.06
CA TYR A 7 -4.53 11.63 -14.89
C TYR A 7 -5.51 12.67 -15.45
N LYS A 8 -6.14 12.37 -16.59
CA LYS A 8 -7.20 13.21 -17.18
C LYS A 8 -8.45 13.26 -16.29
N ILE A 9 -8.86 12.14 -15.70
CA ILE A 9 -10.00 12.08 -14.75
C ILE A 9 -9.76 13.00 -13.55
N LEU A 10 -8.54 13.03 -13.01
CA LEU A 10 -8.17 13.92 -11.91
C LEU A 10 -7.82 15.36 -12.36
N ASN A 11 -7.83 15.63 -13.67
CA ASN A 11 -7.49 16.91 -14.29
C ASN A 11 -6.13 17.46 -13.84
N ILE A 12 -5.10 16.62 -13.92
CA ILE A 12 -3.72 16.93 -13.52
C ILE A 12 -2.71 16.44 -14.57
N ASN A 13 -1.51 17.01 -14.54
CA ASN A 13 -0.40 16.61 -15.40
C ASN A 13 0.34 15.39 -14.80
N HIS A 14 0.96 14.57 -15.65
CA HIS A 14 1.89 13.49 -15.26
C HIS A 14 3.02 13.96 -14.34
N ALA A 15 3.47 15.21 -14.49
CA ALA A 15 4.48 15.84 -13.65
C ALA A 15 3.99 16.22 -12.24
N ALA A 16 2.70 16.04 -11.93
CA ALA A 16 2.16 16.35 -10.61
C ALA A 16 2.86 15.54 -9.52
N THR A 17 3.09 16.19 -8.39
CA THR A 17 3.55 15.59 -7.14
C THR A 17 2.45 14.76 -6.51
N ASP A 18 2.82 13.82 -5.64
CA ASP A 18 1.85 12.98 -4.91
C ASP A 18 0.88 13.84 -4.07
N GLN A 19 1.36 14.98 -3.55
CA GLN A 19 0.54 15.95 -2.82
C GLN A 19 -0.48 16.65 -3.73
N GLU A 20 -0.10 17.04 -4.95
CA GLU A 20 -1.01 17.64 -5.93
C GLU A 20 -2.07 16.64 -6.39
N ILE A 21 -1.69 15.37 -6.57
CA ILE A 21 -2.63 14.28 -6.90
C ILE A 21 -3.67 14.10 -5.79
N ALA A 22 -3.22 14.00 -4.53
CA ALA A 22 -4.10 13.88 -3.38
C ALA A 22 -5.01 15.12 -3.19
N ALA A 23 -4.47 16.32 -3.41
CA ALA A 23 -5.24 17.56 -3.33
C ALA A 23 -6.31 17.65 -4.43
N ALA A 24 -5.96 17.28 -5.67
CA ALA A 24 -6.91 17.22 -6.79
C ALA A 24 -8.02 16.20 -6.54
N TYR A 25 -7.66 15.01 -6.07
CA TYR A 25 -8.62 13.98 -5.65
C TYR A 25 -9.60 14.52 -4.60
N LYS A 26 -9.11 15.07 -3.48
CA LYS A 26 -9.96 15.60 -2.40
C LYS A 26 -10.90 16.70 -2.89
N LYS A 27 -10.41 17.61 -3.76
CA LYS A 27 -11.21 18.68 -4.36
C LYS A 27 -12.34 18.13 -5.24
N LEU A 28 -12.05 17.11 -6.05
CA LEU A 28 -13.05 16.49 -6.93
C LEU A 28 -14.02 15.63 -6.12
N ALA A 29 -13.54 14.88 -5.14
CA ALA A 29 -14.37 14.08 -4.24
C ALA A 29 -15.41 14.96 -3.53
N PHE A 30 -14.98 16.10 -2.97
CA PHE A 30 -15.89 17.09 -2.37
C PHE A 30 -16.93 17.62 -3.36
N LYS A 31 -16.58 17.79 -4.64
CA LYS A 31 -17.51 18.30 -5.67
C LYS A 31 -18.52 17.25 -6.10
N TYR A 32 -18.09 15.99 -6.24
CA TYR A 32 -18.88 14.91 -6.81
C TYR A 32 -19.46 13.96 -5.76
N HIS A 33 -19.33 14.26 -4.47
CA HIS A 33 -19.91 13.42 -3.42
C HIS A 33 -21.45 13.29 -3.59
N PRO A 34 -22.04 12.08 -3.47
CA PRO A 34 -23.48 11.86 -3.61
C PRO A 34 -24.33 12.77 -2.73
N ASP A 35 -23.90 12.98 -1.49
CA ASP A 35 -24.62 13.81 -0.52
C ASP A 35 -24.73 15.30 -0.90
N LYS A 36 -23.78 15.81 -1.69
CA LYS A 36 -23.85 17.18 -2.24
C LYS A 36 -24.62 17.26 -3.55
N ASN A 37 -24.95 16.10 -4.11
CA ASN A 37 -25.65 15.95 -5.37
C ASN A 37 -26.88 15.03 -5.20
N PRO A 38 -27.78 15.26 -4.21
CA PRO A 38 -28.82 14.31 -3.84
C PRO A 38 -29.83 14.06 -4.99
N THR A 39 -30.07 15.05 -5.85
CA THR A 39 -30.95 14.91 -7.03
C THR A 39 -30.32 14.10 -8.16
N ARG A 40 -29.01 13.81 -8.10
CA ARG A 40 -28.24 13.06 -9.09
C ARG A 40 -27.28 12.09 -8.42
N ALA A 41 -27.73 11.43 -7.35
CA ALA A 41 -26.91 10.57 -6.52
C ALA A 41 -26.20 9.46 -7.32
N ALA A 42 -26.90 8.79 -8.25
CA ALA A 42 -26.31 7.74 -9.08
C ALA A 42 -25.11 8.24 -9.93
N TRP A 43 -25.26 9.40 -10.58
CA TRP A 43 -24.18 10.02 -11.35
C TRP A 43 -22.99 10.41 -10.46
N ALA A 44 -23.28 10.92 -9.27
CA ALA A 44 -22.27 11.30 -8.28
C ALA A 44 -21.52 10.07 -7.74
N THR A 45 -22.21 8.97 -7.44
CA THR A 45 -21.61 7.69 -7.04
C THR A 45 -20.73 7.11 -8.13
N GLU A 46 -21.16 7.15 -9.38
CA GLU A 46 -20.35 6.71 -10.52
C GLU A 46 -19.09 7.58 -10.69
N ALA A 47 -19.23 8.91 -10.55
CA ALA A 47 -18.11 9.84 -10.59
C ALA A 47 -17.12 9.57 -9.45
N MET A 48 -17.60 9.40 -8.21
CA MET A 48 -16.78 9.03 -7.05
C MET A 48 -16.03 7.72 -7.27
N THR A 49 -16.71 6.70 -7.79
CA THR A 49 -16.09 5.41 -8.12
C THR A 49 -14.94 5.59 -9.12
N LYS A 50 -15.15 6.38 -10.18
CA LYS A 50 -14.11 6.71 -11.16
C LYS A 50 -12.94 7.48 -10.54
N LEU A 51 -13.21 8.42 -9.62
CA LEU A 51 -12.17 9.17 -8.91
C LEU A 51 -11.34 8.25 -8.00
N ASN A 52 -12.00 7.37 -7.25
CA ASN A 52 -11.36 6.41 -6.35
C ASN A 52 -10.46 5.46 -7.14
N LEU A 53 -10.96 4.91 -8.26
CA LEU A 53 -10.18 4.08 -9.17
C LEU A 53 -9.00 4.83 -9.78
N ALA A 54 -9.21 6.06 -10.26
CA ALA A 54 -8.16 6.88 -10.87
C ALA A 54 -7.03 7.18 -9.89
N TYR A 55 -7.38 7.63 -8.69
CA TYR A 55 -6.40 7.89 -7.63
C TYR A 55 -5.59 6.64 -7.28
N ALA A 56 -6.29 5.53 -6.97
CA ALA A 56 -5.63 4.28 -6.60
C ALA A 56 -4.70 3.74 -7.71
N ALA A 57 -5.12 3.86 -8.98
CA ALA A 57 -4.34 3.41 -10.13
C ALA A 57 -3.08 4.28 -10.35
N ILE A 58 -3.19 5.61 -10.24
CA ILE A 58 -2.05 6.52 -10.38
C ILE A 58 -1.02 6.24 -9.29
N MET A 59 -1.45 6.16 -8.02
CA MET A 59 -0.52 5.92 -6.90
C MET A 59 0.15 4.54 -7.03
N SER A 60 -0.60 3.53 -7.44
CA SER A 60 -0.07 2.18 -7.73
C SER A 60 0.98 2.19 -8.84
N TYR A 61 0.70 2.89 -9.95
CA TYR A 61 1.62 3.04 -11.06
C TYR A 61 2.92 3.73 -10.61
N ARG A 62 2.80 4.88 -9.92
CA ARG A 62 3.97 5.63 -9.43
C ARG A 62 4.80 4.84 -8.45
N PHE A 63 4.20 4.01 -7.61
CA PHE A 63 4.98 3.14 -6.73
C PHE A 63 5.80 2.11 -7.51
N LYS A 64 5.21 1.49 -8.54
CA LYS A 64 5.84 0.44 -9.36
C LYS A 64 6.80 0.95 -10.43
N ASP A 65 6.73 2.21 -10.83
CA ASP A 65 7.56 2.78 -11.89
C ASP A 65 8.93 3.23 -11.35
N GLU A 66 10.01 2.50 -11.62
CA GLU A 66 11.36 2.83 -11.14
C GLU A 66 11.84 4.25 -11.52
N SER A 67 11.35 4.80 -12.64
CA SER A 67 11.75 6.13 -13.11
C SER A 67 11.30 7.23 -12.15
N THR A 68 10.19 7.03 -11.45
CA THR A 68 9.68 7.98 -10.45
C THR A 68 10.35 7.82 -9.07
N ALA A 69 11.25 6.85 -8.89
CA ALA A 69 12.10 6.72 -7.70
C ALA A 69 13.45 7.42 -7.89
N ALA A 70 13.89 7.58 -9.15
CA ALA A 70 15.19 8.14 -9.50
C ALA A 70 15.28 9.68 -9.36
N THR A 71 14.15 10.40 -9.25
CA THR A 71 14.11 11.86 -9.18
C THR A 71 14.61 12.47 -7.87
N VAL A 72 14.82 11.67 -6.81
CA VAL A 72 15.37 12.15 -5.52
C VAL A 72 16.90 11.96 -5.43
N ASP A 73 17.51 11.15 -6.30
CA ASP A 73 18.93 10.76 -6.20
C ASP A 73 19.78 11.14 -7.43
N VAL A 74 19.37 12.17 -8.18
CA VAL A 74 20.10 12.65 -9.36
C VAL A 74 21.40 13.39 -9.00
N ARG A 75 21.67 13.69 -7.73
CA ARG A 75 22.89 14.42 -7.33
C ARG A 75 24.14 13.58 -7.05
N GLN A 76 24.07 12.24 -7.02
CA GLN A 76 25.26 11.42 -6.70
C GLN A 76 25.73 10.44 -7.80
N LYS A 77 25.01 10.29 -8.92
CA LYS A 77 25.38 9.31 -9.96
C LYS A 77 26.00 9.87 -11.25
N LYS A 78 26.47 11.13 -11.27
CA LYS A 78 27.17 11.69 -12.45
C LYS A 78 28.65 11.30 -12.60
N ALA A 79 29.19 10.44 -11.74
CA ALA A 79 30.59 10.01 -11.83
C ALA A 79 30.72 8.48 -11.83
N LYS A 80 30.15 7.80 -12.82
CA LYS A 80 30.61 6.49 -13.36
C LYS A 80 29.60 5.95 -14.36
N GLN A 81 29.77 6.30 -15.63
CA GLN A 81 29.36 5.40 -16.72
C GLN A 81 30.17 5.75 -17.96
N LYS A 82 31.20 4.94 -18.19
CA LYS A 82 31.80 4.71 -19.50
C LYS A 82 31.88 3.20 -19.68
N LYS A 83 31.45 2.78 -20.87
CA LYS A 83 31.60 1.47 -21.54
C LYS A 83 30.53 0.39 -21.28
N GLY A 84 29.89 0.02 -22.38
CA GLY A 84 30.05 -1.33 -22.93
C GLY A 84 28.75 -2.05 -23.25
N GLU A 85 28.39 -2.10 -24.53
CA GLU A 85 27.40 -3.03 -25.09
C GLU A 85 27.92 -4.48 -25.06
N SER A 86 27.06 -5.45 -24.71
CA SER A 86 26.59 -6.55 -25.59
C SER A 86 26.21 -7.85 -24.86
N THR A 87 25.11 -8.45 -25.35
CA THR A 87 24.75 -9.89 -25.50
C THR A 87 24.54 -10.85 -24.31
N HIS A 88 23.38 -11.54 -24.40
CA HIS A 88 22.93 -12.79 -23.77
C HIS A 88 23.37 -13.09 -22.33
N SER A 89 22.53 -12.75 -21.36
CA SER A 89 22.72 -13.13 -19.96
C SER A 89 22.20 -14.55 -19.69
N THR A 90 23.11 -15.51 -19.64
CA THR A 90 23.04 -16.55 -18.61
C THR A 90 22.87 -15.85 -17.26
N VAL A 91 21.85 -16.23 -16.47
CA VAL A 91 21.68 -15.72 -15.11
C VAL A 91 22.98 -15.98 -14.36
N ASN A 92 23.75 -14.94 -14.07
CA ASN A 92 24.89 -15.05 -13.15
C ASN A 92 24.28 -15.19 -11.76
N ALA A 93 23.82 -16.40 -11.44
CA ALA A 93 23.18 -16.74 -10.18
C ALA A 93 24.12 -16.34 -9.05
N ILE A 94 23.65 -15.43 -8.20
CA ILE A 94 24.39 -14.99 -7.02
C ILE A 94 24.20 -16.06 -5.95
N ASP A 95 25.25 -16.33 -5.18
CA ASP A 95 25.21 -17.22 -4.01
C ASP A 95 23.93 -16.96 -3.16
N PRO A 96 23.08 -17.99 -2.95
CA PRO A 96 21.87 -17.88 -2.14
C PRO A 96 22.12 -17.28 -0.75
N GLU A 97 23.24 -17.58 -0.09
CA GLU A 97 23.54 -17.04 1.25
C GLU A 97 23.70 -15.52 1.23
N ILE A 98 24.31 -14.99 0.15
CA ILE A 98 24.46 -13.54 -0.04
C ILE A 98 23.09 -12.89 -0.27
N LEU A 99 22.22 -13.52 -1.06
CA LEU A 99 20.87 -13.01 -1.31
C LEU A 99 20.01 -13.06 -0.04
N THR A 100 20.10 -14.13 0.75
CA THR A 100 19.43 -14.25 2.04
C THR A 100 19.85 -13.14 2.99
N LYS A 101 21.16 -12.91 3.17
CA LYS A 101 21.67 -11.82 4.02
C LYS A 101 21.19 -10.45 3.56
N LYS A 102 21.20 -10.19 2.24
CA LYS A 102 20.66 -8.94 1.66
C LYS A 102 19.17 -8.80 1.97
N PHE A 103 18.40 -9.87 1.78
CA PHE A 103 16.96 -9.86 2.01
C PHE A 103 16.60 -9.62 3.48
N ILE A 104 17.31 -10.24 4.41
CA ILE A 104 17.15 -10.00 5.86
C ILE A 104 17.36 -8.52 6.18
N ASN A 105 18.43 -7.90 5.69
CA ASN A 105 18.70 -6.47 5.91
C ASN A 105 17.61 -5.57 5.32
N LEU A 106 17.05 -5.94 4.15
CA LEU A 106 15.93 -5.22 3.55
C LEU A 106 14.67 -5.33 4.43
N ARG A 107 14.33 -6.52 4.92
CA ARG A 107 13.20 -6.75 5.84
C ARG A 107 13.34 -5.95 7.13
N GLU A 108 14.53 -5.94 7.73
CA GLU A 108 14.83 -5.13 8.93
C GLU A 108 14.59 -3.64 8.68
N SER A 109 15.01 -3.12 7.52
CA SER A 109 14.77 -1.71 7.17
C SER A 109 13.28 -1.36 7.02
N VAL A 110 12.46 -2.29 6.53
CA VAL A 110 11.00 -2.14 6.47
C VAL A 110 10.40 -2.20 7.87
N LYS A 111 10.83 -3.15 8.70
CA LYS A 111 10.37 -3.30 10.08
C LYS A 111 10.55 -1.99 10.85
N ASP A 112 11.71 -1.35 10.73
CA ASP A 112 11.98 -0.04 11.32
C ASP A 112 11.07 1.09 10.79
N ALA A 113 10.77 1.06 9.49
CA ALA A 113 9.90 2.04 8.86
C ALA A 113 8.43 1.88 9.31
N LEU A 114 7.96 0.65 9.43
CA LEU A 114 6.61 0.31 9.91
C LEU A 114 6.47 0.54 11.42
N TYR A 115 7.50 0.25 12.20
CA TYR A 115 7.54 0.61 13.62
C TYR A 115 7.31 2.11 13.81
N ARG A 116 8.06 2.95 13.08
CA ARG A 116 7.87 4.42 13.13
C ARG A 116 6.49 4.84 12.64
N TYR A 117 5.96 4.18 11.61
CA TYR A 117 4.60 4.46 11.13
C TYR A 117 3.55 4.34 12.24
N PHE A 118 3.64 3.29 13.05
CA PHE A 118 2.73 3.10 14.20
C PHE A 118 3.08 4.00 15.39
N GLN A 119 4.36 4.18 15.69
CA GLN A 119 4.82 5.06 16.78
C GLN A 119 4.26 6.48 16.65
N TYR A 120 4.21 7.02 15.43
CA TYR A 120 3.69 8.36 15.14
C TYR A 120 2.21 8.37 14.75
N SER A 121 1.53 7.21 14.85
CA SER A 121 0.12 7.04 14.48
C SER A 121 -0.22 7.57 13.08
N LEU A 122 0.64 7.29 12.10
CA LEU A 122 0.53 7.81 10.73
C LEU A 122 -0.61 7.17 9.92
N TYR A 123 -1.27 6.14 10.46
CA TYR A 123 -2.54 5.63 9.92
C TYR A 123 -3.66 6.64 10.04
N SER A 124 -3.59 7.55 11.02
CA SER A 124 -4.51 8.67 11.16
C SER A 124 -4.12 9.80 10.21
N LEU A 125 -4.98 10.11 9.23
CA LEU A 125 -4.76 11.21 8.28
C LEU A 125 -4.46 12.56 8.97
N PRO A 126 -5.22 13.00 10.00
CA PRO A 126 -4.88 14.21 10.74
C PRO A 126 -3.48 14.23 11.33
N ASN A 127 -2.98 13.08 11.81
CA ASN A 127 -1.60 12.99 12.31
C ASN A 127 -0.59 13.00 11.17
N ARG A 128 -0.89 12.33 10.06
CA ARG A 128 -0.01 12.28 8.88
C ARG A 128 0.17 13.64 8.22
N GLU A 129 -0.87 14.46 8.20
CA GLU A 129 -0.86 15.79 7.57
C GLU A 129 -0.11 16.86 8.39
N LYS A 130 0.21 16.61 9.66
CA LYS A 130 1.06 17.49 10.47
C LYS A 130 2.44 17.63 9.81
N VAL A 131 2.94 18.86 9.71
CA VAL A 131 4.24 19.16 9.06
C VAL A 131 5.38 18.29 9.57
N ALA A 132 5.47 18.08 10.89
CA ALA A 132 6.50 17.24 11.51
C ALA A 132 6.42 15.75 11.10
N ASN A 133 5.22 15.26 10.79
CA ASN A 133 4.96 13.84 10.49
C ASN A 133 4.99 13.52 9.00
N GLN A 134 4.77 14.51 8.12
CA GLN A 134 4.83 14.32 6.66
C GLN A 134 6.19 13.75 6.23
N ALA A 135 7.29 14.27 6.77
CA ALA A 135 8.64 13.78 6.48
C ALA A 135 8.83 12.31 6.90
N ILE A 136 8.20 11.90 8.02
CA ILE A 136 8.27 10.53 8.52
C ILE A 136 7.49 9.59 7.59
N PHE A 137 6.27 9.97 7.20
CA PHE A 137 5.46 9.19 6.26
C PHE A 137 6.16 9.04 4.90
N ASN A 138 6.67 10.14 4.34
CA ASN A 138 7.42 10.13 3.08
C ASN A 138 8.65 9.22 3.15
N LYS A 139 9.36 9.22 4.29
CA LYS A 139 10.50 8.30 4.52
C LYS A 139 10.06 6.84 4.61
N THR A 140 8.90 6.56 5.22
CA THR A 140 8.32 5.21 5.23
C THR A 140 8.00 4.76 3.81
N VAL A 141 7.26 5.55 3.03
CA VAL A 141 6.92 5.24 1.63
C VAL A 141 8.18 5.03 0.77
N PHE A 142 9.16 5.92 0.90
CA PHE A 142 10.45 5.79 0.22
C PHE A 142 11.15 4.47 0.57
N THR A 143 11.16 4.09 1.84
CA THR A 143 11.79 2.84 2.29
C THR A 143 11.08 1.62 1.71
N LEU A 144 9.75 1.58 1.77
CA LEU A 144 8.95 0.50 1.20
C LEU A 144 9.23 0.33 -0.29
N ARG A 145 9.23 1.45 -1.02
CA ARG A 145 9.43 1.47 -2.46
C ARG A 145 10.83 1.04 -2.88
N ARG A 146 11.86 1.57 -2.20
CA ARG A 146 13.25 1.16 -2.41
C ARG A 146 13.43 -0.34 -2.19
N VAL A 147 12.84 -0.87 -1.13
CA VAL A 147 12.93 -2.30 -0.80
C VAL A 147 12.18 -3.15 -1.82
N TYR A 148 10.98 -2.74 -2.21
CA TYR A 148 10.19 -3.40 -3.26
C TYR A 148 11.01 -3.58 -4.55
N HIS A 149 11.64 -2.51 -5.05
CA HIS A 149 12.47 -2.59 -6.26
C HIS A 149 13.76 -3.40 -6.07
N ALA A 150 14.39 -3.30 -4.90
CA ALA A 150 15.56 -4.12 -4.60
C ALA A 150 15.23 -5.62 -4.67
N ILE A 151 14.06 -6.02 -4.16
CA ILE A 151 13.58 -7.41 -4.22
C ILE A 151 13.26 -7.83 -5.66
N LEU A 152 12.61 -6.96 -6.45
CA LEU A 152 12.33 -7.27 -7.86
C LEU A 152 13.62 -7.51 -8.66
N ASN A 153 14.68 -6.74 -8.40
CA ASN A 153 15.97 -6.98 -9.00
C ASN A 153 16.59 -8.31 -8.53
N MET A 154 16.48 -8.63 -7.23
CA MET A 154 16.98 -9.90 -6.67
C MET A 154 16.25 -11.13 -7.22
N LYS A 155 14.97 -11.03 -7.59
CA LYS A 155 14.25 -12.13 -8.27
C LYS A 155 14.92 -12.56 -9.59
N ASN A 156 15.62 -11.66 -10.27
CA ASN A 156 16.33 -11.98 -11.51
C ASN A 156 17.76 -12.52 -11.27
N GLN A 157 18.14 -12.75 -10.01
CA GLN A 157 19.50 -13.14 -9.61
C GLN A 157 19.56 -14.56 -9.01
N THR A 158 18.44 -15.28 -8.98
CA THR A 158 18.33 -16.64 -8.43
C THR A 158 17.17 -17.40 -9.07
N ASP A 159 17.29 -18.73 -9.15
CA ASP A 159 16.22 -19.67 -9.53
C ASP A 159 15.70 -20.49 -8.32
N ASP A 160 16.23 -20.21 -7.13
CA ASP A 160 15.84 -20.84 -5.86
C ASP A 160 14.37 -20.53 -5.55
N GLN A 161 13.53 -21.56 -5.50
CA GLN A 161 12.09 -21.42 -5.35
C GLN A 161 11.68 -20.86 -3.98
N GLU A 162 12.41 -21.23 -2.93
CA GLU A 162 12.13 -20.75 -1.58
C GLU A 162 12.42 -19.25 -1.49
N LEU A 163 13.58 -18.80 -2.01
CA LEU A 163 13.90 -17.38 -2.08
C LEU A 163 12.90 -16.59 -2.94
N LEU A 164 12.51 -17.14 -4.09
CA LEU A 164 11.54 -16.51 -4.98
C LEU A 164 10.16 -16.36 -4.31
N GLU A 165 9.71 -17.35 -3.54
CA GLU A 165 8.50 -17.29 -2.72
C GLU A 165 8.60 -16.18 -1.67
N HIS A 166 9.67 -16.17 -0.87
CA HIS A 166 9.93 -15.14 0.14
C HIS A 166 9.96 -13.73 -0.45
N PHE A 167 10.62 -13.56 -1.59
CA PHE A 167 10.64 -12.30 -2.32
C PHE A 167 9.24 -11.90 -2.80
N SER A 168 8.46 -12.84 -3.29
CA SER A 168 7.12 -12.60 -3.80
C SER A 168 6.14 -12.21 -2.70
N VAL A 169 6.07 -13.00 -1.63
CA VAL A 169 5.17 -12.74 -0.50
C VAL A 169 5.52 -11.39 0.15
N PHE A 170 6.81 -11.13 0.40
CA PHE A 170 7.21 -9.87 1.02
C PHE A 170 6.95 -8.67 0.12
N SER A 171 7.34 -8.70 -1.16
CA SER A 171 7.07 -7.58 -2.08
C SER A 171 5.57 -7.31 -2.29
N SER A 172 4.75 -8.37 -2.28
CA SER A 172 3.29 -8.26 -2.35
C SER A 172 2.73 -7.55 -1.12
N MET A 173 3.17 -7.94 0.08
CA MET A 173 2.77 -7.29 1.35
C MET A 173 3.19 -5.81 1.39
N LEU A 174 4.39 -5.46 0.92
CA LEU A 174 4.81 -4.05 0.86
C LEU A 174 3.92 -3.21 -0.06
N PHE A 175 3.62 -3.74 -1.24
CA PHE A 175 2.84 -3.03 -2.24
C PHE A 175 1.38 -2.85 -1.82
N SER A 176 0.77 -3.90 -1.27
CA SER A 176 -0.61 -3.85 -0.77
C SER A 176 -0.72 -2.98 0.47
N PHE A 177 0.25 -3.01 1.40
CA PHE A 177 0.31 -2.08 2.53
C PHE A 177 0.38 -0.63 2.05
N TYR A 178 1.28 -0.34 1.10
CA TYR A 178 1.38 1.00 0.53
C TYR A 178 0.02 1.47 -0.03
N ARG A 179 -0.63 0.66 -0.87
CA ARG A 179 -1.95 1.00 -1.42
C ARG A 179 -2.99 1.22 -0.33
N ALA A 180 -3.06 0.34 0.66
CA ALA A 180 -3.96 0.46 1.81
C ALA A 180 -3.68 1.69 2.68
N SER A 181 -2.43 2.15 2.73
CA SER A 181 -2.04 3.35 3.47
C SER A 181 -2.43 4.64 2.75
N GLU A 182 -2.58 4.60 1.42
CA GLU A 182 -2.93 5.73 0.55
C GLU A 182 -4.44 5.94 0.38
N CYS A 183 -5.29 5.10 0.97
CA CYS A 183 -6.74 5.31 0.97
C CYS A 183 -7.13 6.68 1.55
N LEU A 184 -7.97 7.43 0.83
CA LEU A 184 -8.35 8.83 1.12
C LEU A 184 -9.87 9.08 1.06
N ASN A 185 -10.69 8.07 0.79
CA ASN A 185 -12.14 8.25 0.64
C ASN A 185 -12.74 8.81 1.94
N ILE A 186 -13.66 9.75 1.79
CA ILE A 186 -14.21 10.54 2.90
C ILE A 186 -15.72 10.32 2.95
N ILE A 187 -16.24 10.07 4.15
CA ILE A 187 -17.68 10.15 4.40
C ILE A 187 -18.06 11.63 4.62
N ASP A 188 -18.83 12.21 3.69
CA ASP A 188 -19.20 13.64 3.73
C ASP A 188 -20.52 13.88 4.50
N SER A 189 -21.46 12.92 4.52
CA SER A 189 -22.64 12.97 5.40
C SER A 189 -23.29 11.58 5.63
N TYR A 190 -24.32 11.54 6.48
CA TYR A 190 -25.11 10.34 6.78
C TYR A 190 -26.43 10.25 5.98
N ALA A 191 -26.55 11.03 4.88
CA ALA A 191 -27.80 11.10 4.10
C ALA A 191 -28.02 9.86 3.22
N ASN A 192 -26.96 9.27 2.66
CA ASN A 192 -27.03 8.04 1.89
C ASN A 192 -26.81 6.80 2.77
N GLN A 193 -27.90 6.18 3.23
CA GLN A 193 -27.84 5.04 4.15
C GLN A 193 -27.03 3.85 3.59
N TYR A 194 -27.08 3.61 2.27
CA TYR A 194 -26.33 2.52 1.63
C TYR A 194 -24.82 2.73 1.77
N ASP A 195 -24.32 3.93 1.47
CA ASP A 195 -22.89 4.26 1.64
C ASP A 195 -22.48 4.35 3.11
N VAL A 196 -23.39 4.77 4.00
CA VAL A 196 -23.15 4.76 5.46
C VAL A 196 -22.95 3.35 5.99
N GLU A 197 -23.79 2.41 5.57
CA GLU A 197 -23.67 1.00 5.98
C GLU A 197 -22.43 0.34 5.39
N ALA A 198 -22.12 0.62 4.12
CA ALA A 198 -20.87 0.19 3.49
C ALA A 198 -19.65 0.73 4.25
N TYR A 199 -19.64 2.02 4.61
CA TYR A 199 -18.56 2.61 5.40
C TYR A 199 -18.41 1.96 6.78
N ARG A 200 -19.51 1.71 7.50
CA ARG A 200 -19.46 1.10 8.84
C ARG A 200 -18.79 -0.27 8.81
N VAL A 201 -19.20 -1.12 7.87
CA VAL A 201 -18.62 -2.45 7.72
C VAL A 201 -17.17 -2.36 7.22
N TYR A 202 -16.86 -1.43 6.31
CA TYR A 202 -15.47 -1.14 5.91
C TYR A 202 -14.60 -0.77 7.11
N ARG A 203 -15.06 0.16 7.95
CA ARG A 203 -14.33 0.62 9.15
C ARG A 203 -14.11 -0.47 10.16
N GLU A 204 -15.10 -1.35 10.35
CA GLU A 204 -14.95 -2.52 11.23
C GLU A 204 -13.82 -3.42 10.72
N GLY A 205 -13.81 -3.76 9.43
CA GLY A 205 -12.75 -4.58 8.83
C GLY A 205 -11.37 -3.91 8.84
N ASP A 206 -11.30 -2.61 8.51
CA ASP A 206 -10.06 -1.82 8.55
C ASP A 206 -9.49 -1.71 9.96
N GLU A 207 -10.33 -1.63 10.99
CA GLU A 207 -9.90 -1.62 12.40
C GLU A 207 -9.27 -2.96 12.81
N GLN A 208 -9.88 -4.10 12.42
CA GLN A 208 -9.28 -5.42 12.65
C GLN A 208 -7.91 -5.54 11.95
N LEU A 209 -7.83 -5.09 10.69
CA LEU A 209 -6.60 -5.09 9.91
C LEU A 209 -5.52 -4.19 10.52
N HIS A 210 -5.93 -3.00 11.02
CA HIS A 210 -5.05 -2.08 11.73
C HIS A 210 -4.47 -2.71 12.99
N GLN A 211 -5.29 -3.33 13.83
CA GLN A 211 -4.85 -3.97 15.06
C GLN A 211 -3.90 -5.14 14.80
N ALA A 212 -4.19 -5.97 13.79
CA ALA A 212 -3.28 -7.03 13.37
C ALA A 212 -1.92 -6.47 12.93
N HIS A 213 -1.93 -5.45 12.06
CA HIS A 213 -0.71 -4.87 11.53
C HIS A 213 0.12 -4.20 12.64
N ARG A 214 -0.54 -3.51 13.59
CA ARG A 214 0.10 -2.92 14.76
C ARG A 214 0.73 -3.97 15.66
N GLU A 215 0.04 -5.09 15.89
CA GLU A 215 0.57 -6.21 16.66
C GLU A 215 1.86 -6.76 16.04
N ILE A 216 1.90 -6.91 14.71
CA ILE A 216 3.05 -7.46 13.97
C ILE A 216 4.26 -6.51 13.99
N PHE A 217 4.07 -5.20 13.77
CA PHE A 217 5.22 -4.30 13.57
C PHE A 217 5.51 -3.35 14.72
N TYR A 218 4.64 -3.27 15.73
CA TYR A 218 4.78 -2.33 16.83
C TYR A 218 4.63 -3.00 18.20
N ASP A 219 3.44 -3.52 18.52
CA ASP A 219 3.11 -3.93 19.90
C ASP A 219 4.02 -5.07 20.36
N ARG A 220 4.32 -6.06 19.51
CA ARG A 220 5.21 -7.17 19.89
C ARG A 220 6.62 -6.72 20.28
N HIS A 221 7.14 -5.66 19.65
CA HIS A 221 8.50 -5.17 19.90
C HIS A 221 8.55 -4.39 21.21
N ASN A 222 7.51 -3.60 21.51
CA ASN A 222 7.38 -2.90 22.78
C ASN A 222 7.12 -3.85 23.94
N ARG A 223 6.38 -4.92 23.67
CA ARG A 223 5.95 -5.90 24.68
C ARG A 223 6.97 -7.03 24.91
N GLY A 224 7.85 -7.29 23.95
CA GLY A 224 8.86 -8.35 24.02
C GLY A 224 8.39 -9.77 23.68
N TYR A 225 7.12 -9.94 23.26
CA TYR A 225 6.60 -11.22 22.78
C TYR A 225 5.48 -11.00 21.74
N PHE A 226 5.31 -11.96 20.83
CA PHE A 226 4.35 -11.87 19.74
C PHE A 226 3.04 -12.60 20.07
N LYS A 227 1.89 -11.90 19.98
CA LYS A 227 0.55 -12.52 20.09
C LYS A 227 0.09 -12.99 18.71
N LYS A 228 0.80 -13.99 18.17
CA LYS A 228 0.61 -14.52 16.81
C LYS A 228 -0.85 -14.91 16.53
N ASP A 229 -1.45 -15.72 17.40
CA ASP A 229 -2.83 -16.21 17.20
C ASP A 229 -3.85 -15.08 17.19
N THR A 230 -3.62 -14.05 18.00
CA THR A 230 -4.44 -12.84 18.00
C THR A 230 -4.28 -12.11 16.66
N ALA A 231 -3.06 -11.89 16.18
CA ALA A 231 -2.84 -11.25 14.88
C ALA A 231 -3.49 -12.03 13.73
N ILE A 232 -3.35 -13.36 13.69
CA ILE A 232 -4.01 -14.23 12.70
C ILE A 232 -5.53 -14.06 12.76
N SER A 233 -6.11 -14.15 13.96
CA SER A 233 -7.56 -14.05 14.15
C SER A 233 -8.10 -12.71 13.66
N LEU A 234 -7.39 -11.61 13.96
CA LEU A 234 -7.74 -10.27 13.50
C LEU A 234 -7.69 -10.16 11.96
N ILE A 235 -6.68 -10.73 11.31
CA ILE A 235 -6.58 -10.72 9.83
C ILE A 235 -7.72 -11.51 9.19
N ILE A 236 -8.02 -12.71 9.71
CA ILE A 236 -9.12 -13.55 9.19
C ILE A 236 -10.46 -12.83 9.34
N GLN A 237 -10.68 -12.15 10.48
CA GLN A 237 -11.88 -11.34 10.69
C GLN A 237 -11.95 -10.17 9.70
N ALA A 238 -10.84 -9.44 9.51
CA ALA A 238 -10.77 -8.35 8.53
C ALA A 238 -11.11 -8.84 7.11
N GLU A 239 -10.51 -9.95 6.66
CA GLU A 239 -10.80 -10.54 5.35
C GLU A 239 -12.28 -10.89 5.20
N LYS A 240 -12.87 -11.53 6.21
CA LYS A 240 -14.28 -11.93 6.20
C LYS A 240 -15.20 -10.71 6.09
N ILE A 241 -14.95 -9.68 6.90
CA ILE A 241 -15.76 -8.47 6.95
C ILE A 241 -15.67 -7.69 5.64
N LEU A 242 -14.45 -7.46 5.13
CA LEU A 242 -14.21 -6.71 3.90
C LEU A 242 -14.75 -7.45 2.66
N ARG A 243 -14.65 -8.78 2.63
CA ARG A 243 -15.25 -9.59 1.57
C ARG A 243 -16.77 -9.51 1.58
N ALA A 244 -17.39 -9.62 2.76
CA ALA A 244 -18.84 -9.47 2.91
C ALA A 244 -19.30 -8.06 2.50
N ASN A 245 -18.52 -7.02 2.84
CA ASN A 245 -18.79 -5.65 2.43
C ASN A 245 -18.89 -5.50 0.90
N LEU A 246 -17.93 -6.05 0.14
CA LEU A 246 -17.96 -6.01 -1.33
C LEU A 246 -19.14 -6.79 -1.94
N GLN A 247 -19.57 -7.86 -1.28
CA GLN A 247 -20.72 -8.66 -1.75
C GLN A 247 -22.05 -7.95 -1.51
N ILE A 248 -22.18 -7.26 -0.38
CA ILE A 248 -23.41 -6.58 0.01
C ILE A 248 -23.50 -5.18 -0.63
N PHE A 249 -22.37 -4.48 -0.75
CA PHE A 249 -22.30 -3.08 -1.19
C PHE A 249 -21.40 -2.87 -2.43
N PRO A 250 -21.56 -3.64 -3.53
CA PRO A 250 -20.66 -3.58 -4.69
C PRO A 250 -20.63 -2.20 -5.37
N ASP A 251 -21.77 -1.49 -5.36
CA ASP A 251 -21.92 -0.18 -6.00
C ASP A 251 -21.61 1.00 -5.07
N SER A 252 -21.13 0.75 -3.85
CA SER A 252 -20.82 1.82 -2.90
C SER A 252 -19.59 2.60 -3.33
N THR A 253 -19.56 3.89 -2.97
CA THR A 253 -18.34 4.69 -3.10
C THR A 253 -17.15 4.11 -2.32
N TRP A 254 -17.39 3.26 -1.32
CA TRP A 254 -16.37 2.57 -0.52
C TRP A 254 -15.81 1.30 -1.17
N ALA A 255 -16.44 0.75 -2.21
CA ALA A 255 -16.07 -0.55 -2.76
C ALA A 255 -14.61 -0.63 -3.21
N VAL A 256 -14.08 0.44 -3.83
CA VAL A 256 -12.68 0.48 -4.28
C VAL A 256 -11.70 0.34 -3.11
N GLU A 257 -11.92 1.08 -2.03
CA GLU A 257 -11.03 1.01 -0.86
C GLU A 257 -11.20 -0.29 -0.10
N THR A 258 -12.43 -0.79 0.05
CA THR A 258 -12.69 -2.10 0.64
C THR A 258 -11.91 -3.19 -0.10
N GLY A 259 -11.86 -3.14 -1.44
CA GLY A 259 -11.05 -4.05 -2.26
C GLY A 259 -9.55 -3.94 -1.94
N ILE A 260 -9.02 -2.72 -1.87
CA ILE A 260 -7.61 -2.47 -1.52
C ILE A 260 -7.27 -3.03 -0.13
N LYS A 261 -8.15 -2.82 0.87
CA LYS A 261 -7.95 -3.34 2.22
C LYS A 261 -8.03 -4.86 2.27
N LEU A 262 -8.93 -5.47 1.50
CA LEU A 262 -9.05 -6.92 1.40
C LEU A 262 -7.80 -7.55 0.80
N GLU A 263 -7.27 -6.98 -0.28
CA GLU A 263 -5.98 -7.41 -0.87
C GLU A 263 -4.84 -7.28 0.14
N TYR A 264 -4.83 -6.20 0.94
CA TYR A 264 -3.83 -6.04 1.98
C TYR A 264 -3.97 -7.11 3.07
N ALA A 265 -5.17 -7.36 3.58
CA ALA A 265 -5.41 -8.41 4.57
C ALA A 265 -4.92 -9.79 4.10
N GLN A 266 -5.20 -10.15 2.84
CA GLN A 266 -4.74 -11.41 2.23
C GLN A 266 -3.21 -11.50 2.18
N SER A 267 -2.55 -10.48 1.64
CA SER A 267 -1.08 -10.46 1.56
C SER A 267 -0.40 -10.42 2.94
N LEU A 268 -1.05 -9.81 3.94
CA LEU A 268 -0.55 -9.78 5.31
C LEU A 268 -0.69 -11.15 5.98
N ARG A 269 -1.77 -11.89 5.66
CA ARG A 269 -1.94 -13.29 6.08
C ARG A 269 -0.85 -14.18 5.49
N GLU A 270 -0.63 -14.12 4.18
CA GLU A 270 0.44 -14.86 3.49
C GLU A 270 1.83 -14.52 4.07
N TYR A 271 2.09 -13.23 4.34
CA TYR A 271 3.30 -12.82 5.03
C TYR A 271 3.42 -13.45 6.42
N LEU A 272 2.34 -13.49 7.19
CA LEU A 272 2.41 -14.08 8.52
C LEU A 272 2.61 -15.60 8.48
N GLU A 273 1.91 -16.28 7.58
CA GLU A 273 1.99 -17.72 7.37
C GLU A 273 3.41 -18.13 6.95
N LEU A 274 4.05 -17.39 6.04
CA LEU A 274 5.40 -17.72 5.57
C LEU A 274 6.50 -17.37 6.60
N PHE A 275 6.43 -16.19 7.20
CA PHE A 275 7.55 -15.65 7.99
C PHE A 275 7.47 -15.93 9.48
N PHE A 276 6.40 -16.54 9.97
CA PHE A 276 6.17 -16.81 11.40
C PHE A 276 5.65 -18.23 11.65
N THR A 277 6.05 -19.23 10.85
CA THR A 277 5.79 -20.65 11.14
C THR A 277 6.36 -21.07 12.50
N GLU A 278 5.84 -22.15 13.09
CA GLU A 278 6.17 -22.59 14.47
C GLU A 278 7.64 -22.98 14.70
N ASP A 279 8.48 -22.98 13.65
CA ASP A 279 9.88 -23.44 13.69
C ASP A 279 10.94 -22.35 13.39
N SER A 280 10.65 -21.08 13.63
CA SER A 280 11.72 -20.07 13.70
C SER A 280 12.26 -19.99 15.13
N PRO A 281 13.52 -20.42 15.39
CA PRO A 281 14.13 -20.30 16.72
C PRO A 281 14.25 -18.83 17.19
#